data_AF-A0A8S2RXY8-F1
#
_entry.id   AF-A0A8S2RXY8-F1
#
_cell.length_a   1.000
_cell.length_b   1.000
_cell.length_c   1.000
_cell.angle_alpha   90.00
_cell.angle_beta   90.00
_cell.angle_gamma   90.00
#
_symmetry.space_group_name_H-M   'P 1'
#
loop_
_entity.id
_entity.type
_entity.pdbx_description
1 polymer ?
#
loop_
_entity_poly.entity_id
_entity_poly.type
_entity_poly.pdbx_seq_one_letter_code
_entity_poly.pdbx_strand_id
1 'polypeptide(L)'
;RDHSVYVSDWNNHRVMKWVEDAKEGIVVAGGQGTGSALTQFRHSNNRAMRWTQGAKQGTVIAGGNGTGAGAKHLGVPVGLSFDRRGNLYVADQDNDRIQRFSIE
;
A
#
# COMPACT_ATOMS: atom_id res chain seq x y z
N ARG A 1 -3.50 -16.20 -14.21
CA ARG A 1 -3.66 -14.74 -14.02
C ARG A 1 -4.94 -14.35 -14.72
N ASP A 2 -5.83 -13.63 -14.05
CA ASP A 2 -7.21 -13.32 -14.46
C ASP A 2 -7.32 -12.07 -15.37
N HIS A 3 -6.38 -11.88 -16.30
CA HIS A 3 -6.28 -10.74 -17.24
C HIS A 3 -6.64 -9.36 -16.65
N SER A 4 -6.37 -9.16 -15.36
CA SER A 4 -6.82 -7.98 -14.65
C SER A 4 -5.80 -6.85 -14.70
N VAL A 5 -6.30 -5.63 -14.86
CA VAL A 5 -5.52 -4.39 -14.75
C VAL A 5 -5.86 -3.68 -13.45
N TYR A 6 -4.84 -3.18 -12.76
CA TYR A 6 -5.01 -2.35 -11.56
C TYR A 6 -4.66 -0.91 -11.91
N VAL A 7 -5.59 0.00 -11.65
CA VAL A 7 -5.44 1.44 -11.93
C VAL A 7 -5.35 2.20 -10.61
N SER A 8 -4.29 2.99 -10.46
CA SER A 8 -4.19 3.97 -9.40
C SER A 8 -5.01 5.21 -9.79
N ASP A 9 -6.17 5.38 -9.14
CA ASP A 9 -7.08 6.50 -9.39
C ASP A 9 -6.85 7.57 -8.31
N TRP A 10 -5.70 8.25 -8.44
CA TRP A 10 -5.08 9.07 -7.39
C TRP A 10 -5.99 10.18 -6.84
N ASN A 11 -6.65 10.92 -7.74
CA ASN A 11 -7.55 12.02 -7.36
C ASN A 11 -8.80 11.53 -6.63
N ASN A 12 -9.23 10.29 -6.90
CA ASN A 12 -10.36 9.66 -6.23
C ASN A 12 -9.94 8.80 -5.03
N HIS A 13 -8.66 8.83 -4.66
CA HIS A 13 -8.10 8.17 -3.48
C HIS A 13 -8.46 6.68 -3.42
N ARG A 14 -8.36 5.98 -4.56
CA ARG A 14 -8.70 4.56 -4.67
C ARG A 14 -7.81 3.82 -5.67
N VAL A 15 -7.76 2.50 -5.53
CA VAL A 15 -7.22 1.59 -6.53
C VAL A 15 -8.38 0.78 -7.09
N MET A 16 -8.48 0.74 -8.41
CA MET A 16 -9.52 0.00 -9.11
C MET A 16 -8.94 -1.22 -9.81
N LYS A 17 -9.64 -2.35 -9.74
CA LYS A 17 -9.39 -3.54 -10.55
C LYS A 17 -10.37 -3.56 -11.71
N TRP A 18 -9.85 -3.78 -12.90
CA TRP A 18 -10.62 -3.97 -14.13
C TRP A 18 -10.32 -5.37 -14.65
N VAL A 19 -11.36 -6.15 -14.88
CA VAL A 19 -11.27 -7.47 -15.52
C VAL A 19 -11.50 -7.27 -17.02
N GLU A 20 -10.95 -8.15 -17.86
CA GLU A 20 -11.19 -8.16 -19.30
C GLU A 20 -12.70 -8.02 -19.61
N ASP A 21 -13.02 -7.14 -20.55
CA ASP A 21 -14.38 -6.76 -20.98
C ASP A 21 -15.32 -6.15 -19.92
N ALA A 22 -14.84 -5.89 -18.70
CA ALA A 22 -15.64 -5.25 -17.66
C ALA A 22 -16.10 -3.85 -18.08
N LYS A 23 -17.38 -3.55 -17.84
CA LYS A 23 -17.97 -2.22 -18.09
C LYS A 23 -17.85 -1.28 -16.88
N GLU A 24 -17.51 -1.82 -15.72
CA GLU A 24 -17.30 -1.10 -14.48
C GLU A 24 -16.09 -1.66 -13.71
N GLY A 25 -15.37 -0.78 -13.04
CA GLY A 25 -14.21 -1.13 -12.22
C GLY A 25 -14.60 -1.43 -10.77
N ILE A 26 -13.92 -2.38 -10.15
CA ILE A 26 -14.13 -2.73 -8.74
C ILE A 26 -13.13 -1.95 -7.89
N VAL A 27 -13.61 -1.18 -6.91
CA VAL A 27 -12.72 -0.58 -5.91
C VAL A 27 -12.16 -1.70 -5.04
N VAL A 28 -10.85 -1.92 -5.13
CA VAL A 28 -10.16 -2.98 -4.37
C VAL A 28 -9.43 -2.44 -3.15
N ALA A 29 -9.26 -1.12 -3.07
CA ALA A 29 -8.71 -0.45 -1.91
C ALA A 29 -9.02 1.06 -1.94
N GLY A 30 -9.16 1.68 -0.75
CA GLY A 30 -9.47 3.10 -0.60
C GLY A 30 -10.92 3.49 -0.91
N GLY A 31 -11.14 4.70 -1.42
CA GLY A 31 -12.45 5.20 -1.84
C GLY A 31 -13.31 5.83 -0.74
N GLN A 32 -12.77 6.03 0.46
CA GLN A 32 -13.47 6.65 1.61
C GLN A 32 -12.99 8.10 1.87
N GLY A 33 -12.64 8.82 0.79
CA GLY A 33 -12.13 10.20 0.88
C GLY A 33 -10.66 10.31 1.31
N THR A 34 -10.25 11.52 1.68
CA THR A 34 -8.88 11.85 2.11
C THR A 34 -8.67 11.59 3.60
N GLY A 35 -7.52 11.03 3.96
CA GLY A 35 -7.08 10.92 5.36
C GLY A 35 -6.12 9.75 5.62
N SER A 36 -5.81 9.56 6.90
CA SER A 36 -4.84 8.57 7.40
C SER A 36 -5.49 7.29 7.94
N ALA A 37 -6.81 7.15 7.88
CA ALA A 37 -7.51 5.95 8.34
C ALA A 37 -7.09 4.70 7.55
N LEU A 38 -7.32 3.51 8.10
CA LEU A 38 -7.07 2.24 7.40
C LEU A 38 -7.93 2.05 6.15
N THR A 39 -8.95 2.90 5.98
CA THR A 39 -9.87 2.92 4.84
C THR A 39 -9.51 3.97 3.77
N GLN A 40 -8.46 4.78 3.98
CA GLN A 40 -8.17 5.98 3.18
C GLN A 40 -6.74 6.01 2.61
N PHE A 41 -6.56 6.75 1.51
CA PHE A 41 -5.32 6.81 0.73
C PHE A 41 -4.62 8.17 0.66
N ARG A 42 -5.08 9.20 1.38
CA ARG A 42 -4.45 10.53 1.31
C ARG A 42 -4.00 11.05 2.67
N HIS A 43 -2.78 10.69 3.04
CA HIS A 43 -1.79 11.46 3.80
C HIS A 43 -0.50 10.62 3.82
N SER A 44 0.67 11.21 3.59
CA SER A 44 1.95 10.52 3.75
C SER A 44 2.14 10.17 5.23
N ASN A 45 1.72 8.97 5.63
CA ASN A 45 1.93 8.44 6.98
C ASN A 45 3.11 7.46 7.02
N ASN A 46 3.98 7.53 6.00
CA ASN A 46 5.13 6.66 5.79
C ASN A 46 4.82 5.20 6.14
N ARG A 47 3.81 4.64 5.46
CA ARG A 47 3.30 3.29 5.73
C ARG A 47 3.11 2.50 4.44
N ALA A 48 3.45 1.21 4.48
CA ALA A 48 3.02 0.23 3.49
C ALA A 48 1.77 -0.49 4.01
N MET A 49 0.74 -0.62 3.17
CA MET A 49 -0.50 -1.30 3.52
C MET A 49 -0.76 -2.47 2.58
N ARG A 50 -1.21 -3.59 3.15
CA ARG A 50 -1.77 -4.73 2.43
C ARG A 50 -3.28 -4.62 2.41
N TRP A 51 -3.89 -4.85 1.26
CA TRP A 51 -5.33 -5.02 1.10
C TRP A 51 -5.58 -6.40 0.50
N THR A 52 -6.27 -7.26 1.24
CA THR A 52 -6.70 -8.55 0.69
C THR A 52 -7.93 -8.35 -0.18
N GLN A 53 -8.15 -9.23 -1.16
CA GLN A 53 -9.29 -9.12 -2.05
C GLN A 53 -10.60 -9.12 -1.25
N GLY A 54 -11.44 -8.10 -1.46
CA GLY A 54 -12.70 -7.92 -0.73
C GLY A 54 -12.56 -7.29 0.66
N ALA A 55 -11.36 -6.89 1.09
CA ALA A 55 -11.17 -6.21 2.36
C ALA A 55 -11.83 -4.83 2.37
N LYS A 56 -12.52 -4.49 3.47
CA LYS A 56 -13.11 -3.16 3.69
C LYS A 56 -12.10 -2.15 4.27
N GLN A 57 -10.95 -2.61 4.74
CA GLN A 57 -9.86 -1.79 5.28
C GLN A 57 -8.51 -2.45 5.01
N GLY A 58 -7.45 -1.64 4.92
CA GLY A 58 -6.08 -2.11 4.79
C GLY A 58 -5.47 -2.51 6.13
N THR A 59 -4.46 -3.37 6.07
CA THR A 59 -3.59 -3.69 7.21
C THR A 59 -2.25 -3.01 6.99
N VAL A 60 -1.75 -2.27 7.98
CA VAL A 60 -0.38 -1.75 7.93
C VAL A 60 0.58 -2.91 8.10
N ILE A 61 1.47 -3.08 7.12
CA ILE A 61 2.45 -4.17 7.10
C ILE A 61 3.90 -3.67 7.28
N ALA A 62 4.12 -2.36 7.13
CA ALA A 62 5.37 -1.69 7.47
C ALA A 62 5.11 -0.20 7.73
N GLY A 63 5.91 0.41 8.60
CA GLY A 63 5.82 1.84 8.92
C GLY A 63 4.59 2.22 9.75
N GLY A 64 4.11 3.45 9.58
CA GLY A 64 2.93 3.97 10.28
C GLY A 64 3.16 4.43 11.73
N ASN A 65 4.40 4.40 12.21
CA ASN A 65 4.77 4.80 13.58
C ASN A 65 5.35 6.24 13.65
N GLY A 66 5.10 7.06 12.62
CA GLY A 66 5.71 8.39 12.49
C GLY A 66 7.08 8.38 11.81
N THR A 67 7.69 9.55 11.70
CA THR A 67 9.06 9.71 11.17
C THR A 67 10.07 9.25 12.21
N GLY A 68 11.10 8.52 11.78
CA GLY A 68 12.17 8.06 12.66
C GLY A 68 13.06 7.02 12.00
N ALA A 69 14.21 6.75 12.62
CA ALA A 69 15.17 5.75 12.16
C ALA A 69 14.96 4.36 12.78
N GLY A 70 13.95 4.18 13.64
CA GLY A 70 13.71 2.90 14.30
C GLY A 70 13.25 1.79 13.34
N ALA A 71 13.34 0.53 13.79
CA ALA A 71 13.04 -0.66 12.99
C ALA A 71 11.56 -0.84 12.56
N LYS A 72 10.66 0.08 12.93
CA LYS A 72 9.26 0.12 12.48
C LYS A 72 8.84 1.49 11.95
N HIS A 73 9.79 2.40 11.77
CA HIS A 73 9.57 3.73 11.19
C HIS A 73 10.03 3.72 9.73
N LEU A 74 9.39 4.55 8.91
CA LEU A 74 9.80 4.83 7.54
C LEU A 74 9.85 6.36 7.34
N GLY A 75 10.71 6.81 6.46
CA GLY A 75 10.87 8.18 5.96
C GLY A 75 10.79 8.18 4.44
N VAL A 76 9.68 8.69 3.90
CA VAL A 76 9.40 8.78 2.45
C VAL A 76 9.73 7.47 1.70
N PRO A 77 9.02 6.37 2.00
CA PRO A 77 9.24 5.12 1.26
C PRO A 77 8.80 5.28 -0.19
N VAL A 78 9.68 4.93 -1.15
CA VAL A 78 9.45 5.15 -2.59
C VAL A 78 9.35 3.88 -3.42
N GLY A 79 9.73 2.73 -2.86
CA GLY A 79 9.72 1.46 -3.57
C GLY A 79 9.46 0.28 -2.64
N LEU A 80 8.80 -0.75 -3.17
CA LEU A 80 8.46 -1.98 -2.46
C LEU A 80 8.77 -3.19 -3.36
N SER A 81 9.29 -4.27 -2.77
CA SER A 81 9.47 -5.57 -3.44
C SER A 81 9.29 -6.72 -2.45
N PHE A 82 8.94 -7.90 -2.94
CA PHE A 82 8.77 -9.11 -2.14
C PHE A 82 9.79 -10.17 -2.56
N ASP A 83 10.33 -10.92 -1.60
CA ASP A 83 11.06 -12.15 -1.88
C ASP A 83 10.12 -13.36 -2.03
N ARG A 84 10.68 -14.52 -2.40
CA ARG A 84 9.91 -15.77 -2.57
C ARG A 84 9.33 -16.32 -1.26
N ARG A 85 9.76 -15.81 -0.11
CA ARG A 85 9.27 -16.20 1.22
C ARG A 85 8.20 -15.23 1.74
N GLY A 86 7.85 -14.20 0.96
CA GLY A 86 6.86 -13.20 1.33
C GLY A 86 7.41 -12.06 2.20
N ASN A 87 8.73 -11.96 2.42
CA ASN A 87 9.29 -10.81 3.12
C ASN A 87 9.19 -9.56 2.24
N LEU A 88 8.79 -8.44 2.84
CA LEU A 88 8.70 -7.15 2.19
C LEU A 88 10.03 -6.40 2.34
N TYR A 89 10.52 -5.85 1.25
CA TYR A 89 11.65 -4.94 1.19
C TYR A 89 11.14 -3.55 0.82
N VAL A 90 11.51 -2.55 1.61
CA VAL A 90 11.11 -1.15 1.44
C VAL A 90 12.35 -0.31 1.18
N ALA A 91 12.35 0.48 0.10
CA ALA A 91 13.32 1.54 -0.12
C ALA A 91 12.89 2.77 0.69
N ASP A 92 13.57 2.99 1.81
CA ASP A 92 13.24 3.97 2.84
C ASP A 92 14.09 5.24 2.63
N GLN A 93 13.64 6.10 1.70
CA GLN A 93 14.48 7.09 1.04
C GLN A 93 15.12 8.10 2.01
N ASP A 94 14.35 8.71 2.90
CA ASP A 94 14.88 9.75 3.81
C ASP A 94 15.81 9.18 4.89
N ASN A 95 15.77 7.86 5.09
CA ASN A 95 16.63 7.15 6.02
C ASN A 95 17.82 6.47 5.32
N ASP A 96 18.02 6.70 4.02
CA ASP A 96 19.12 6.17 3.20
C ASP A 96 19.32 4.65 3.35
N ARG A 97 18.23 3.88 3.44
CA ARG A 97 18.31 2.43 3.72
C ARG A 97 17.30 1.59 2.95
N ILE A 98 17.61 0.29 2.88
CA ILE A 98 16.63 -0.75 2.55
C ILE A 98 16.24 -1.46 3.83
N GLN A 99 14.95 -1.59 4.09
CA GLN A 99 14.44 -2.27 5.27
C GLN A 99 13.62 -3.49 4.90
N ARG A 100 13.89 -4.61 5.58
CA ARG A 100 13.17 -5.87 5.41
C ARG A 100 12.18 -6.08 6.55
N PHE A 101 10.95 -6.44 6.21
CA PHE A 101 9.88 -6.81 7.14
C PHE A 101 9.44 -8.25 6.87
N SER A 102 9.36 -9.05 7.93
CA SER A 102 8.68 -10.34 7.88
C SER A 102 7.17 -10.08 7.94
N ILE A 103 6.46 -10.47 6.88
CA ILE A 103 5.02 -10.27 6.73
C ILE A 103 4.40 -11.65 6.80
N GLU A 104 3.96 -12.06 8.00
CA GLU A 104 3.18 -13.29 8.18
C GLU A 104 1.74 -13.14 7.63
#